data_AF-A0A1F8BWJ8-F1
#
_entry.id   AF-A0A1F8BWJ8-F1
#
_cell.length_a   1.000
_cell.length_b   1.000
_cell.length_c   1.000
_cell.angle_alpha   90.00
_cell.angle_beta   90.00
_cell.angle_gamma   90.00
#
_symmetry.space_group_name_H-M   'P 1'
#
loop_
_entity.id
_entity.type
_entity.pdbx_description
1 polymer ?
#
loop_
_entity_poly.entity_id
_entity_poly.type
_entity_poly.pdbx_seq_one_letter_code
_entity_poly.pdbx_strand_id
1 'polypeptide(L)' 'MIRTQVYLPEDLYQELRLLARREEQPAAKVIRDLLKNGLKKRVKSKKRNAGDLLLEIAKIGARGPKDLSVNHDKYLYG' A
#
# COMPACT_ATOMS: atom_id res chain seq x y z
N MET A 1 -18.88 -16.24 7.45
CA MET A 1 -17.55 -16.51 6.87
C MET A 1 -17.69 -17.65 5.86
N ILE A 2 -16.92 -17.65 4.79
CA ILE A 2 -16.90 -18.75 3.80
C ILE A 2 -15.71 -19.66 4.15
N ARG A 3 -15.93 -20.99 4.18
CA ARG A 3 -14.84 -21.97 4.37
C ARG A 3 -14.16 -22.20 3.02
N THR A 4 -12.85 -22.00 2.98
CA THR A 4 -12.05 -22.20 1.77
C THR A 4 -10.88 -23.11 2.12
N GLN A 5 -10.56 -24.04 1.21
CA GLN A 5 -9.37 -24.88 1.28
C GLN A 5 -8.38 -24.39 0.24
N VAL A 6 -7.12 -24.22 0.64
CA VAL A 6 -6.03 -23.75 -0.22
C VAL A 6 -4.84 -24.64 0.05
N TYR A 7 -4.17 -25.10 -1.01
CA TYR A 7 -2.92 -25.83 -0.89
C TYR A 7 -1.80 -24.87 -0.51
N LEU A 8 -1.05 -25.24 0.53
CA LEU A 8 0.13 -24.52 0.98
C LEU A 8 1.34 -25.44 0.83
N PRO A 9 2.43 -24.97 0.20
CA PRO A 9 3.73 -25.62 0.29
C PRO A 9 4.13 -25.86 1.75
N GLU A 10 4.89 -26.93 2.00
CA GLU A 10 5.23 -27.36 3.35
C GLU A 10 6.06 -26.31 4.10
N ASP A 11 7.05 -25.73 3.44
CA ASP A 11 7.86 -24.62 3.93
C ASP A 11 6.99 -23.43 4.38
N LEU A 12 6.06 -23.00 3.52
CA LEU A 12 5.14 -21.90 3.84
C LEU A 12 4.24 -22.24 5.04
N TYR A 13 3.79 -23.50 5.14
CA TYR A 13 3.00 -23.95 6.28
C TYR A 13 3.80 -23.91 7.59
N GLN A 14 5.07 -24.31 7.57
CA GLN A 14 5.94 -24.24 8.76
C GLN A 14 6.21 -22.79 9.17
N GLU A 15 6.50 -21.90 8.23
CA GLU A 15 6.68 -20.47 8.50
C GLU A 15 5.44 -19.86 9.16
N LEU A 16 4.25 -20.16 8.61
CA LEU A 16 2.99 -19.70 9.17
C LEU A 16 2.79 -20.21 10.61
N ARG A 17 3.13 -21.48 10.88
CA ARG A 17 3.01 -22.07 12.22
C ARG A 17 3.95 -21.40 13.22
N LEU A 18 5.18 -21.10 12.81
CA LEU A 18 6.14 -20.37 13.63
C LEU A 18 5.66 -18.96 13.94
N LEU A 19 5.14 -18.25 12.93
CA LEU A 19 4.58 -16.91 13.10
C LEU A 19 3.39 -16.91 14.06
N ALA A 20 2.45 -17.84 13.88
CA ALA A 20 1.29 -17.99 14.74
C ALA A 20 1.66 -18.25 16.22
N ARG A 21 2.70 -19.06 16.45
CA ARG A 21 3.24 -19.29 17.80
C ARG A 21 3.85 -18.02 18.39
N ARG A 22 4.65 -17.29 17.61
CA ARG A 22 5.30 -16.05 18.05
C ARG A 22 4.28 -14.97 18.42
N GLU A 23 3.19 -14.89 17.67
CA GLU A 23 2.14 -13.88 17.89
C GLU A 23 1.08 -14.32 18.92
N GLU A 24 1.16 -15.56 19.43
CA GLU A 24 0.16 -16.16 20.32
C GLU A 24 -1.26 -16.13 19.72
N GLN A 25 -1.35 -16.31 18.40
CA GLN A 25 -2.62 -16.26 17.66
C GLN A 25 -2.91 -17.56 16.92
N PRO A 26 -4.20 -17.91 16.73
CA PRO A 26 -4.56 -19.03 15.88
C PRO A 26 -4.06 -18.80 14.44
N ALA A 27 -3.47 -19.83 13.81
CA ALA A 27 -2.96 -19.74 12.44
C ALA A 27 -4.01 -19.22 11.44
N ALA A 28 -5.28 -19.59 11.62
CA ALA A 28 -6.38 -19.07 10.80
C ALA A 28 -6.57 -17.55 10.90
N LYS A 29 -6.28 -16.93 12.05
CA LYS A 29 -6.33 -15.48 12.21
C LYS A 29 -5.16 -14.83 11.46
N VAL A 30 -3.95 -15.35 11.65
CA VAL A 30 -2.74 -14.90 10.96
C VAL A 30 -2.91 -14.96 9.44
N ILE A 31 -3.42 -16.08 8.90
CA ILE A 31 -3.72 -16.22 7.45
C ILE A 31 -4.66 -15.11 6.99
N ARG A 32 -5.76 -14.86 7.71
CA ARG A 32 -6.74 -13.84 7.33
C ARG A 32 -6.14 -12.44 7.34
N ASP A 33 -5.34 -12.11 8.35
CA ASP A 33 -4.74 -10.78 8.46
C ASP A 33 -3.68 -10.55 7.38
N LEU A 34 -2.86 -11.57 7.09
CA LEU A 34 -1.91 -11.55 5.98
C LEU A 34 -2.62 -11.40 4.63
N LEU A 35 -3.69 -12.16 4.37
CA LEU A 35 -4.49 -12.05 3.15
C LEU A 35 -5.13 -10.66 3.02
N LYS A 36 -5.73 -10.14 4.09
CA LYS A 36 -6.36 -8.81 4.10
C LYS A 36 -5.34 -7.71 3.81
N ASN A 37 -4.17 -7.79 4.43
CA ASN A 37 -3.09 -6.81 4.24
C ASN A 37 -2.44 -6.95 2.86
N GLY A 38 -2.20 -8.16 2.39
CA GLY A 38 -1.67 -8.45 1.05
C GLY A 38 -2.60 -7.94 -0.05
N LEU A 39 -3.90 -8.19 0.07
CA LEU A 39 -4.90 -7.67 -0.86
C LEU A 39 -4.98 -6.14 -0.82
N LYS A 40 -4.99 -5.52 0.37
CA LYS A 40 -4.94 -4.05 0.49
C LYS A 40 -3.69 -3.46 -0.16
N LYS A 41 -2.52 -4.05 0.07
CA LYS A 41 -1.26 -3.62 -0.56
C LYS A 41 -1.35 -3.73 -2.08
N ARG A 42 -1.84 -4.87 -2.60
CA ARG A 42 -1.98 -5.10 -4.05
C ARG A 42 -2.98 -4.16 -4.71
N VAL A 43 -4.07 -3.82 -4.02
CA VAL A 43 -5.07 -2.85 -4.50
C VAL A 43 -4.50 -1.43 -4.47
N LYS A 44 -3.79 -1.05 -3.40
CA LYS A 44 -3.13 0.26 -3.29
C LYS A 44 -1.99 0.42 -4.32
N SER A 45 -1.20 -0.62 -4.54
CA SER A 45 -0.11 -0.61 -5.52
C SER A 45 -0.61 -0.58 -6.96
N LYS A 46 -1.86 -0.99 -7.23
CA LYS A 46 -2.48 -0.93 -8.56
C LYS A 46 -3.16 0.41 -8.88
N LYS A 47 -3.22 1.38 -7.96
CA LYS A 47 -4.09 2.57 -8.10
C LYS A 47 -3.41 3.90 -7.77
N ARG A 48 -2.21 4.13 -8.29
CA ARG A 48 -1.74 5.51 -8.48
C ARG A 48 -1.04 5.61 -9.82
N ASN A 49 -1.78 6.05 -10.83
CA ASN A 49 -1.12 6.57 -12.03
C ASN A 49 -0.57 7.98 -11.71
N ALA A 50 0.29 8.52 -12.57
CA ALA A 50 0.88 9.85 -12.37
C ALA A 50 -0.20 10.94 -12.18
N GLY A 51 -1.36 10.81 -12.83
CA GLY A 51 -2.49 11.72 -12.68
C GLY A 51 -3.11 11.71 -11.27
N ASP A 52 -3.26 10.53 -10.66
CA ASP A 52 -3.78 10.41 -9.28
C ASP A 52 -2.85 11.12 -8.27
N LEU A 53 -1.54 11.02 -8.50
CA LEU A 53 -0.53 11.70 -7.67
C LEU A 53 -0.58 13.22 -7.87
N LEU A 54 -0.64 13.69 -9.11
CA LEU A 54 -0.75 15.12 -9.43
C LEU A 54 -2.04 15.73 -8.83
N LEU A 55 -3.15 14.98 -8.83
CA LEU A 55 -4.39 15.41 -8.22
C LEU A 55 -4.31 15.48 -6.69
N GLU A 56 -3.61 14.55 -6.03
CA GLU A 56 -3.33 14.64 -4.59
C GLU A 56 -2.46 15.87 -4.26
N ILE A 57 -1.45 16.17 -5.07
CA ILE A 57 -0.59 17.36 -4.89
C ILE A 57 -1.39 18.65 -5.10
N ALA A 58 -2.25 18.71 -6.12
CA ALA A 58 -3.10 19.87 -6.38
C ALA A 58 -4.05 20.19 -5.21
N LYS A 59 -4.53 19.18 -4.48
CA LYS A 59 -5.38 19.35 -3.29
C LYS A 59 -4.69 20.05 -2.11
N ILE A 60 -3.36 20.12 -2.09
CA ILE A 60 -2.61 20.86 -1.06
C ILE A 60 -2.98 22.35 -1.12
N GLY A 61 -3.44 22.85 -2.27
CA GLY A 61 -3.93 24.23 -2.40
C GLY A 61 -2.84 25.28 -2.17
N ALA A 62 -1.57 24.89 -2.32
CA ALA A 62 -0.43 25.80 -2.22
C ALA A 62 -0.59 26.92 -3.24
N ARG A 63 -0.51 28.17 -2.78
CA ARG A 63 -0.62 29.35 -3.64
C ARG A 63 0.77 29.82 -4.01
N GLY A 64 0.98 30.08 -5.30
CA GLY A 64 2.20 30.66 -5.82
C GLY A 64 1.90 31.74 -6.87
N PRO A 65 2.93 32.39 -7.40
CA PRO A 65 2.81 33.27 -8.55
C PRO A 65 2.04 32.61 -9.70
N LYS A 66 1.17 33.38 -10.37
CA LYS A 66 0.30 32.88 -11.46
C LYS A 66 1.10 32.34 -12.65
N ASP A 67 2.35 32.75 -12.76
CA ASP A 67 3.30 32.43 -13.82
C ASP A 67 4.42 31.50 -13.34
N LEU A 68 4.28 30.87 -12.17
CA LEU A 68 5.34 30.05 -11.57
C LEU A 68 5.76 28.87 -12.45
N SER A 69 4.85 28.27 -13.22
CA SER A 69 5.22 27.21 -14.17
C SER A 69 6.14 27.70 -15.29
N VAL A 70 5.97 28.94 -15.73
CA VAL A 70 6.73 29.55 -16.84
C VAL A 70 8.04 30.15 -16.33
N ASN A 71 8.00 30.80 -15.16
CA ASN A 71 9.12 31.57 -14.61
C ASN A 71 9.78 30.87 -13.40
N HIS A 72 9.75 29.54 -13.36
CA HIS A 72 10.28 28.77 -12.23
C HIS A 72 11.75 29.10 -11.95
N ASP A 73 12.58 29.29 -12.99
CA ASP A 73 13.99 29.64 -12.81
C ASP A 73 14.20 30.97 -12.10
N LYS A 74 13.42 31.99 -12.46
CA LYS A 74 13.44 33.30 -11.77
C LYS A 74 13.14 33.17 -10.28
N TYR A 75 12.19 32.30 -9.93
CA TYR A 75 11.78 32.12 -8.53
C TYR A 75 12.69 31.17 -7.74
N LEU A 76 13.34 30.23 -8.41
CA LEU A 76 14.22 29.24 -7.78
C LEU A 76 15.68 29.70 -7.71
N TYR A 77 16.14 30.50 -8.67
CA TYR A 77 17.55 30.83 -8.87
C TYR A 77 17.85 32.34 -8.96
N GLY A 78 16.83 33.20 -9.08
CA GLY A 78 16.99 34.67 -9.11
C GLY A 78 17.22 35.22 -10.51
#